data_AF-A0A7W5B0Z0-F1
#
_entry.id   AF-A0A7W5B0Z0-F1
#
_cell.length_a   1.000
_cell.length_b   1.000
_cell.length_c   1.000
_cell.angle_alpha   90.00
_cell.angle_beta   90.00
_cell.angle_gamma   90.00
#
_symmetry.space_group_name_H-M   'P 1'
#
loop_
_entity.id
_entity.type
_entity.pdbx_description
1 polymer ?
#
loop_
_entity_poly.entity_id
_entity_poly.type
_entity_poly.pdbx_seq_one_letter_code
_entity_poly.pdbx_strand_id
1 'polypeptide(L)'
;MNHLVVGIDIAQLTHVARAEVVLVNLHLVKKNKENRDNTPSKSDKKDALAIADMVKNGYYSFIRNTTEAFEELRVFLSNRDFVVTRLVWICRQHE
;
A
#
# COMPACT_ATOMS: atom_id res chain seq x y z
N MET A 1 9.75 3.02 5.40
CA MET A 1 8.81 3.68 4.46
C MET A 1 8.44 2.69 3.35
N ASN A 2 7.83 1.55 3.70
CA ASN A 2 7.78 0.38 2.80
C ASN A 2 6.38 0.12 2.23
N HIS A 3 5.40 0.97 2.56
CA HIS A 3 4.00 0.75 2.20
C HIS A 3 3.60 1.38 0.84
N LEU A 4 4.37 2.35 0.34
CA LEU A 4 4.01 3.07 -0.88
C LEU A 4 4.43 2.31 -2.15
N VAL A 5 5.61 1.67 -2.14
CA VAL A 5 6.14 0.96 -3.32
C VAL A 5 5.38 -0.35 -3.57
N VAL A 6 5.14 -1.14 -2.52
CA VAL A 6 4.37 -2.40 -2.62
C VAL A 6 2.90 -2.15 -3.00
N GLY A 7 2.32 -1.05 -2.50
CA GLY A 7 0.92 -0.71 -2.77
C GLY A 7 0.62 -0.35 -4.22
N ILE A 8 1.56 0.32 -4.92
CA ILE A 8 1.36 0.71 -6.32
C ILE A 8 1.53 -0.50 -7.26
N ASP A 9 2.41 -1.46 -6.93
CA ASP A 9 2.68 -2.63 -7.77
C ASP A 9 1.49 -3.62 -7.80
N ILE A 10 0.88 -3.90 -6.64
CA ILE A 10 -0.35 -4.72 -6.57
C ILE A 10 -1.53 -4.04 -7.29
N ALA A 11 -1.59 -2.71 -7.24
CA ALA A 11 -2.63 -1.94 -7.90
C ALA A 11 -2.54 -2.01 -9.44
N GLN A 12 -1.32 -2.07 -10.01
CA GLN A 12 -1.12 -2.31 -11.43
C GLN A 12 -1.46 -3.76 -11.83
N LEU A 13 -1.14 -4.75 -10.99
CA LEU A 13 -1.49 -6.15 -11.25
C LEU A 13 -3.01 -6.40 -11.24
N THR A 14 -3.75 -5.63 -10.43
CA THR A 14 -5.21 -5.75 -10.30
C THR A 14 -6.00 -5.10 -11.43
N HIS A 15 -5.38 -4.30 -12.31
CA HIS A 15 -6.00 -3.87 -13.58
C HIS A 15 -6.43 -5.05 -14.47
N VAL A 16 -5.86 -6.25 -14.26
CA VAL A 16 -6.24 -7.49 -14.95
C VAL A 16 -7.59 -8.02 -14.46
N ALA A 17 -8.01 -7.67 -13.23
CA ALA A 17 -9.36 -7.87 -12.73
C ALA A 17 -10.20 -6.64 -13.07
N ARG A 18 -11.46 -6.80 -13.48
CA ARG A 18 -12.36 -5.72 -13.95
C ARG A 18 -12.84 -4.75 -12.85
N ALA A 19 -11.96 -4.30 -11.96
CA ALA A 19 -12.25 -3.38 -10.88
C ALA A 19 -11.43 -2.09 -11.03
N GLU A 20 -12.07 -0.95 -10.74
CA GLU A 20 -11.37 0.34 -10.68
C GLU A 20 -10.59 0.44 -9.38
N VAL A 21 -9.28 0.67 -9.47
CA VAL A 21 -8.38 0.69 -8.32
C VAL A 21 -8.07 2.13 -7.93
N VAL A 22 -8.20 2.43 -6.63
CA VAL A 22 -7.96 3.76 -6.07
C VAL A 22 -6.99 3.68 -4.89
N LEU A 23 -6.21 4.74 -4.70
CA LEU A 23 -5.28 4.86 -3.59
C LEU A 23 -5.92 5.65 -2.45
N VAL A 24 -5.82 5.11 -1.24
CA VAL A 24 -6.32 5.74 -0.02
C VAL A 24 -5.16 6.03 0.93
N ASN A 25 -5.18 7.17 1.60
CA ASN A 25 -4.13 7.54 2.55
C ASN A 25 -4.23 6.73 3.85
N LEU A 26 -3.28 5.83 4.06
CA LEU A 26 -3.21 4.96 5.24
C LEU A 26 -3.14 5.71 6.57
N HIS A 27 -2.53 6.91 6.61
CA HIS A 27 -2.48 7.71 7.83
C HIS A 27 -3.88 8.17 8.26
N LEU A 28 -4.70 8.59 7.29
CA LEU A 28 -6.06 9.03 7.55
C LEU A 28 -6.97 7.84 7.90
N VAL A 29 -6.76 6.67 7.29
CA VAL A 29 -7.46 5.42 7.68
C VAL A 29 -7.23 5.08 9.15
N LYS A 30 -5.96 5.12 9.61
CA LYS A 30 -5.60 4.86 11.01
C LYS A 30 -6.27 5.85 11.96
N LYS A 31 -6.21 7.14 11.63
CA LYS A 31 -6.83 8.21 12.43
C LYS A 31 -8.36 8.07 12.49
N ASN A 32 -9.02 7.75 11.37
CA ASN A 32 -10.47 7.53 11.34
C ASN A 32 -10.89 6.31 12.16
N LYS A 33 -10.08 5.26 12.15
CA LYS A 33 -10.31 4.06 12.94
C LYS A 33 -10.16 4.33 14.45
N GLU A 34 -9.14 5.08 14.84
CA GLU A 34 -8.94 5.50 16.23
C GLU A 34 -10.10 6.37 16.73
N ASN A 35 -10.57 7.31 15.91
CA ASN A 35 -11.68 8.21 16.26
C ASN A 35 -13.03 7.49 16.42
N ARG A 36 -13.23 6.34 15.77
CA ARG A 36 -14.47 5.56 15.86
C ARG A 36 -14.53 4.66 17.08
N ASP A 37 -13.40 4.07 17.49
CA ASP A 37 -13.39 3.00 18.47
C ASP A 37 -12.80 3.39 19.84
N ASN A 38 -12.16 4.56 19.98
CA ASN A 38 -11.39 4.95 21.17
C ASN A 38 -10.40 3.87 21.66
N THR A 39 -10.10 2.87 20.84
CA THR A 39 -9.24 1.73 21.16
C THR A 39 -8.40 1.35 19.94
N PRO A 40 -7.06 1.34 20.08
CA PRO A 40 -6.14 1.05 18.98
C PRO A 40 -6.07 -0.46 18.73
N SER A 41 -7.13 -1.03 18.15
CA SER A 41 -7.20 -2.46 17.83
C SER A 41 -6.91 -2.70 16.34
N LYS A 42 -5.88 -3.49 16.04
CA LYS A 42 -5.53 -3.91 14.67
C LYS A 42 -6.53 -4.98 14.18
N SER A 43 -7.68 -4.55 13.68
CA SER A 43 -8.66 -5.44 13.01
C SER A 43 -8.88 -5.04 11.56
N ASP A 44 -8.67 -5.97 10.63
CA ASP A 44 -8.82 -5.75 9.19
C ASP A 44 -10.26 -5.37 8.81
N LYS A 45 -11.26 -5.90 9.51
CA LYS A 45 -12.68 -5.55 9.30
C LYS A 45 -12.93 -4.06 9.47
N LYS A 46 -12.26 -3.45 10.44
CA LYS A 46 -12.36 -2.02 10.73
C LYS A 46 -11.62 -1.19 9.70
N ASP A 47 -10.47 -1.67 9.23
CA ASP A 47 -9.71 -1.02 8.16
C ASP A 47 -10.51 -1.01 6.87
N ALA A 48 -11.15 -2.12 6.50
CA ALA A 48 -12.04 -2.21 5.35
C ALA A 48 -13.20 -1.21 5.43
N LEU A 49 -13.84 -1.08 6.61
CA LEU A 49 -14.94 -0.14 6.80
C LEU A 49 -14.49 1.32 6.71
N ALA A 50 -13.35 1.66 7.30
CA ALA A 50 -12.78 3.00 7.22
C ALA A 50 -12.38 3.37 5.78
N ILE A 51 -11.76 2.42 5.05
CA ILE A 51 -11.40 2.60 3.64
C ILE A 51 -12.66 2.78 2.78
N ALA A 52 -13.69 1.95 2.97
CA ALA A 52 -14.94 2.05 2.22
C ALA A 52 -15.62 3.41 2.41
N ASP A 53 -15.65 3.91 3.66
CA ASP A 53 -16.22 5.23 3.95
C ASP A 53 -15.38 6.37 3.36
N MET A 54 -14.06 6.25 3.37
CA MET A 54 -13.18 7.22 2.72
C MET A 54 -13.39 7.26 1.21
N VAL A 55 -13.50 6.09 0.56
CA VAL A 55 -13.77 6.00 -0.89
C VAL A 55 -15.14 6.60 -1.22
N LYS A 56 -16.19 6.24 -0.44
CA LYS A 56 -17.54 6.78 -0.60
C LYS A 56 -17.59 8.31 -0.52
N ASN A 57 -16.79 8.89 0.38
CA ASN A 57 -16.74 10.35 0.59
C ASN A 57 -15.74 11.07 -0.34
N GLY A 58 -15.09 10.36 -1.27
CA GLY A 58 -14.16 10.96 -2.23
C GLY A 58 -12.73 11.20 -1.71
N TYR A 59 -12.38 10.66 -0.54
CA TYR A 59 -11.03 10.77 0.04
C TYR A 59 -10.08 9.71 -0.52
N TYR A 60 -9.90 9.71 -1.83
CA TYR A 60 -9.00 8.82 -2.55
C TYR A 60 -8.31 9.54 -3.71
N SER A 61 -7.26 8.93 -4.23
CA SER A 61 -6.52 9.39 -5.40
C SER A 61 -6.56 8.33 -6.49
N PHE A 62 -6.77 8.75 -7.73
CA PHE A 62 -6.63 7.86 -8.88
C PHE A 62 -5.16 7.45 -9.07
N ILE A 63 -4.98 6.22 -9.53
CA ILE A 63 -3.67 5.76 -9.98
C ILE A 63 -3.41 6.45 -11.32
N ARG A 64 -2.24 7.08 -11.42
CA ARG A 64 -1.79 7.65 -12.68
C ARG A 64 -1.07 6.57 -13.47
N ASN A 65 -1.43 6.43 -14.73
CA ASN A 65 -0.67 5.60 -15.67
C ASN A 65 0.72 6.22 -15.79
N THR A 66 1.74 5.42 -15.49
CA THR A 66 3.13 5.78 -15.70
C THR A 66 3.59 5.27 -17.06
N THR A 67 4.58 5.93 -17.67
CA THR A 67 5.22 5.41 -18.89
C THR A 67 5.88 4.06 -18.62
N GLU A 68 5.91 3.19 -19.63
CA GLU A 68 6.47 1.83 -19.57
C GLU A 68 7.87 1.80 -18.94
N ALA A 69 8.77 2.71 -19.34
CA ALA A 69 10.11 2.82 -18.76
C ALA A 69 10.12 3.09 -17.24
N PHE A 70 9.14 3.85 -16.73
CA PHE A 70 8.99 4.10 -15.30
C PHE A 70 8.42 2.89 -14.56
N GLU A 71 7.59 2.09 -15.21
CA GLU A 71 7.06 0.83 -14.65
C GLU A 71 8.18 -0.19 -14.49
N GLU A 72 8.99 -0.39 -15.52
CA GLU A 72 10.17 -1.27 -15.47
C GLU A 72 11.15 -0.85 -14.38
N LEU A 73 11.44 0.46 -14.29
CA LEU A 73 12.33 1.01 -13.27
C LEU A 73 11.80 0.74 -11.85
N ARG A 74 10.49 0.85 -11.64
CA ARG A 74 9.85 0.57 -10.35
C ARG A 74 9.99 -0.90 -9.96
N VAL A 75 9.84 -1.82 -10.91
CA VAL A 75 10.07 -3.26 -10.67
C VAL A 75 11.52 -3.51 -10.29
N PHE A 76 12.47 -2.92 -11.03
CA PHE A 76 13.90 -3.08 -10.74
C PHE A 76 14.28 -2.58 -9.35
N LEU A 77 13.80 -1.38 -8.97
CA LEU A 77 14.03 -0.81 -7.64
C LEU A 77 13.43 -1.68 -6.54
N SER A 78 12.23 -2.23 -6.75
CA SER A 78 11.57 -3.13 -5.80
C SER A 78 12.35 -4.43 -5.59
N ASN A 79 12.84 -5.02 -6.67
CA ASN A 79 13.70 -6.21 -6.62
C ASN A 79 15.00 -5.94 -5.87
N ARG A 80 15.63 -4.78 -6.15
CA ARG A 80 16.84 -4.34 -5.46
C ARG A 80 16.61 -4.18 -3.97
N ASP A 81 15.54 -3.51 -3.56
CA ASP A 81 15.21 -3.31 -2.14
C ASP A 81 14.87 -4.62 -1.43
N PHE A 82 14.22 -5.57 -2.12
CA PHE A 82 13.96 -6.91 -1.60
C PHE A 82 15.28 -7.67 -1.31
N VAL A 83 16.20 -7.69 -2.28
CA VAL A 83 17.51 -8.34 -2.12
C VAL A 83 18.31 -7.72 -0.97
N VAL A 84 18.39 -6.38 -0.93
CA VAL A 84 19.10 -5.66 0.14
C VAL A 84 18.51 -5.98 1.50
N THR A 85 17.18 -5.92 1.65
CA THR A 85 16.51 -6.23 2.92
C THR A 85 16.79 -7.66 3.35
N ARG A 86 16.75 -8.62 2.42
CA ARG A 86 17.03 -10.03 2.70
C ARG A 86 18.48 -10.26 3.13
N LEU A 87 19.43 -9.62 2.46
CA LEU A 87 20.85 -9.70 2.82
C LEU A 87 21.12 -9.14 4.22
N VAL A 88 20.59 -7.95 4.53
CA VAL A 88 20.72 -7.33 5.86
C VAL A 88 20.11 -8.24 6.93
N TRP A 89 18.96 -8.87 6.65
CA TRP A 89 18.34 -9.80 7.57
C TRP A 89 19.24 -11.00 7.84
N ILE A 90 19.79 -11.65 6.79
CA ILE A 90 20.70 -12.79 6.92
C ILE A 90 21.94 -12.41 7.73
N CYS A 91 22.58 -11.29 7.43
CA CYS A 91 23.77 -10.84 8.18
C CYS A 91 23.48 -10.64 9.66
N ARG A 92 22.29 -10.12 10.01
CA ARG A 92 21.86 -9.93 11.41
C ARG A 92 21.47 -11.21 12.14
N GLN A 93 21.20 -12.31 11.43
CA GLN A 93 20.91 -13.61 12.08
C GLN A 93 22.19 -14.37 12.49
N HIS A 94 23.36 -13.93 12.00
CA HIS A 94 24.65 -14.56 12.26
C HIS A 94 25.53 -13.79 13.26
N GLU A 95 24.99 -12.73 13.88
CA GLU A 95 25.48 -12.08 15.12
C GLU A 95 24.69 -12.60 16.33
#